data_AF-A0A8J6BEB8-F1
#
_entry.id   AF-A0A8J6BEB8-F1
#
_cell.length_a   1.000
_cell.length_b   1.000
_cell.length_c   1.000
_cell.angle_alpha   90.00
_cell.angle_beta   90.00
_cell.angle_gamma   90.00
#
_symmetry.space_group_name_H-M   'P 1'
#
loop_
_entity.id
_entity.type
_entity.pdbx_description
1 polymer ?
#
loop_
_entity_poly.entity_id
_entity_poly.type
_entity_poly.pdbx_seq_one_letter_code
_entity_poly.pdbx_strand_id
1 'polypeptide(L)'
;MNAEYDVEFFRKFTLVMNALDNRAARNHVNRMCLAADIPLIESGTAGYLGQVTVIKKGVTECYECQPKPTQKTFPGCTIRNTPSEPIHCIVWAKYLFNQLFGEEDADQEVSPDTADPEASCEY
;
A
#
# COMPACT_ATOMS: atom_id res chain seq x y z
N MET A 1 18.60 -1.75 3.86
CA MET A 1 18.23 -0.46 4.49
C MET A 1 19.24 0.56 4.01
N ASN A 2 18.79 1.66 3.40
CA ASN A 2 19.71 2.69 2.94
C ASN A 2 20.29 3.39 4.17
N ALA A 3 21.60 3.27 4.38
CA ALA A 3 22.27 3.71 5.61
C ALA A 3 22.32 5.24 5.76
N GLU A 4 21.97 5.99 4.71
CA GLU A 4 22.03 7.46 4.71
C GLU A 4 20.93 8.13 5.56
N TYR A 5 19.77 7.50 5.72
CA TYR A 5 18.60 8.08 6.38
C TYR A 5 18.21 7.29 7.63
N ASP A 6 19.17 7.09 8.51
CA ASP A 6 19.01 6.37 9.77
C ASP A 6 18.44 7.28 10.88
N VAL A 7 18.33 6.73 12.10
CA VAL A 7 17.75 7.47 13.24
C VAL A 7 18.58 8.71 13.58
N GLU A 8 19.91 8.67 13.41
CA GLU A 8 20.79 9.82 13.67
C GLU A 8 20.59 10.94 12.65
N PHE A 9 20.28 10.61 11.40
CA PHE A 9 19.84 11.62 10.43
C PHE A 9 18.57 12.34 10.92
N PHE A 10 17.55 11.59 11.35
CA PHE A 10 16.28 12.17 11.81
C PHE A 10 16.44 13.02 13.07
N ARG A 11 17.36 12.67 13.98
CA ARG A 11 17.65 13.44 15.21
C ARG A 11 18.20 14.84 14.96
N LYS A 12 18.72 15.12 13.76
CA LYS A 12 19.22 16.46 13.39
C LYS A 12 18.10 17.50 13.25
N PHE A 13 16.84 17.07 13.13
CA PHE A 13 15.71 17.95 12.90
C PHE A 13 14.92 18.20 14.18
N THR A 14 14.34 19.39 14.29
CA THR A 14 13.38 19.72 15.36
C THR A 14 11.95 19.29 15.00
N LEU A 15 11.65 19.15 13.71
CA LEU A 15 10.33 18.84 13.16
C LEU A 15 10.49 18.10 11.83
N VAL A 16 9.63 17.11 11.58
CA VAL A 16 9.49 16.44 10.28
C VAL A 16 8.08 16.67 9.76
N MET A 17 7.94 16.89 8.45
CA MET A 17 6.64 17.08 7.79
C MET A 17 6.50 16.11 6.62
N ASN A 18 5.46 15.28 6.65
CA ASN A 18 5.15 14.38 5.56
C ASN A 18 4.39 15.11 4.44
N ALA A 19 4.87 14.90 3.22
CA ALA A 19 4.26 15.32 1.95
C ALA A 19 4.28 14.14 0.95
N LEU A 20 4.05 12.93 1.46
CA LEU A 20 4.16 11.67 0.73
C LEU A 20 2.78 11.19 0.26
N ASP A 21 2.72 10.37 -0.78
CA ASP A 21 1.49 9.80 -1.35
C ASP A 21 1.36 8.27 -1.14
N ASN A 22 2.40 7.62 -0.62
CA ASN A 22 2.43 6.16 -0.45
C ASN A 22 2.49 5.74 1.03
N ARG A 23 1.72 4.70 1.35
CA ARG A 23 1.58 4.20 2.73
C ARG A 23 2.88 3.62 3.29
N ALA A 24 3.66 2.93 2.46
CA ALA A 24 4.89 2.26 2.89
C ALA A 24 5.94 3.27 3.39
N ALA A 25 6.17 4.36 2.65
CA ALA A 25 7.08 5.41 3.06
C ALA A 25 6.55 6.18 4.28
N ARG A 26 5.25 6.45 4.36
CA ARG A 26 4.65 7.08 5.55
C ARG A 26 4.85 6.23 6.81
N ASN A 27 4.65 4.90 6.73
CA ASN A 27 4.96 3.98 7.82
C ASN A 27 6.44 4.02 8.20
N HIS A 28 7.34 4.05 7.21
CA HIS A 28 8.77 4.17 7.46
C HIS A 28 9.11 5.46 8.22
N VAL A 29 8.68 6.62 7.71
CA VAL A 29 8.93 7.93 8.36
C VAL A 29 8.30 7.99 9.75
N ASN A 30 7.09 7.45 9.93
CA ASN A 30 6.45 7.33 11.24
C ASN A 30 7.35 6.59 12.24
N ARG A 31 7.84 5.40 11.88
CA ARG A 31 8.74 4.60 12.73
C ARG A 31 10.06 5.31 13.00
N MET A 32 10.64 5.98 12.01
CA MET A 32 11.87 6.75 12.17
C MET A 32 11.70 7.93 13.14
N CYS A 33 10.59 8.68 13.04
CA CYS A 33 10.28 9.79 13.95
C CYS A 33 10.02 9.31 15.37
N LEU A 34 9.33 8.17 15.54
CA LEU A 34 9.15 7.53 16.85
C LEU A 34 10.48 7.01 17.44
N ALA A 35 11.39 6.51 16.60
CA ALA A 35 12.71 6.06 17.05
C ALA A 35 13.61 7.25 17.46
N ALA A 36 13.58 8.33 16.68
CA ALA A 36 14.34 9.55 16.92
C ALA A 36 13.74 10.47 17.99
N ASP A 37 12.48 10.23 18.39
CA ASP A 37 11.67 11.10 19.27
C ASP A 37 11.47 12.53 18.75
N ILE A 38 11.34 12.67 17.43
CA ILE A 38 11.08 13.94 16.75
C ILE A 38 9.59 14.05 16.41
N PRO A 39 8.92 15.19 16.67
CA PRO A 39 7.53 15.38 16.28
C PRO A 39 7.38 15.34 14.75
N LEU A 40 6.33 14.68 14.29
CA LEU A 40 5.99 14.52 12.88
C LEU A 40 4.62 15.16 12.60
N ILE A 41 4.57 16.02 11.58
CA ILE A 41 3.30 16.48 10.99
C ILE A 41 2.95 15.55 9.84
N GLU A 42 1.82 14.87 9.97
CA GLU A 42 1.26 14.01 8.93
C GLU A 42 0.11 14.72 8.22
N SER A 43 -0.02 14.51 6.91
CA SER A 43 -1.01 15.20 6.10
C SER A 43 -1.51 14.34 4.95
N GLY A 44 -2.63 14.72 4.36
CA GLY A 44 -3.09 14.08 3.13
C GLY A 44 -4.23 14.84 2.50
N THR A 45 -4.41 14.63 1.20
CA THR A 45 -5.44 15.24 0.38
C THR A 45 -6.11 14.19 -0.51
N ALA A 46 -7.38 14.40 -0.80
CA ALA A 46 -8.16 13.61 -1.75
C ALA A 46 -9.23 14.49 -2.39
N GLY A 47 -8.99 14.95 -3.63
CA GLY A 47 -9.84 15.95 -4.27
C GLY A 47 -9.87 17.26 -3.46
N TYR A 48 -11.05 17.71 -3.06
CA TYR A 48 -11.23 18.91 -2.20
C TYR A 48 -11.09 18.64 -0.71
N LEU A 49 -10.94 17.37 -0.30
CA LEU A 49 -10.80 16.98 1.10
C LEU A 49 -9.33 16.94 1.49
N GLY A 50 -9.04 17.21 2.76
CA GLY A 50 -7.71 17.04 3.32
C GLY A 50 -7.72 17.05 4.84
N GLN A 51 -6.61 16.60 5.42
CA GLN A 51 -6.41 16.56 6.85
C GLN A 51 -4.94 16.79 7.22
N VAL A 52 -4.73 17.26 8.44
CA VAL A 52 -3.41 17.40 9.07
C VAL A 52 -3.50 16.87 10.50
N THR A 53 -2.47 16.16 10.96
CA THR A 53 -2.37 15.68 12.34
C THR A 53 -0.92 15.72 12.83
N VAL A 54 -0.73 15.74 14.15
CA VAL A 54 0.59 15.76 14.79
C VAL A 54 0.83 14.45 15.53
N ILE A 55 1.97 13.83 15.25
CA ILE A 55 2.45 12.60 15.86
C ILE A 55 3.63 12.94 16.77
N LYS A 56 3.49 12.67 18.07
CA LYS A 56 4.57 12.80 19.06
C LYS A 56 4.53 11.60 20.00
N LYS A 57 5.66 10.90 20.10
CA LYS A 57 5.82 9.71 20.92
C LYS A 57 5.43 9.97 22.37
N GLY A 58 4.60 9.08 22.92
CA GLY A 58 4.11 9.16 24.30
C GLY A 58 3.07 10.25 24.55
N VAL A 59 2.68 11.03 23.54
CA VAL A 59 1.71 12.13 23.68
C VAL A 59 0.48 11.93 22.79
N THR A 60 0.69 11.64 21.50
CA THR A 60 -0.41 11.41 20.54
C THR A 60 -0.32 10.03 19.91
N GLU A 61 -1.40 9.59 19.26
CA GLU A 61 -1.37 8.35 18.48
C GLU A 61 -0.43 8.47 17.28
N CYS A 62 0.19 7.35 16.88
CA CYS A 62 1.05 7.31 15.71
C CYS A 62 0.25 7.01 14.44
N TYR A 63 0.89 7.15 13.26
CA TYR A 63 0.24 6.91 11.98
C TYR A 63 -0.36 5.50 11.84
N GLU A 64 0.26 4.52 12.50
CA GLU A 64 -0.09 3.10 12.44
C GLU A 64 -0.99 2.62 13.59
N CYS A 65 -1.38 3.50 14.53
CA CYS A 65 -2.27 3.13 15.65
C CYS A 65 -3.68 2.76 15.18
N GLN A 66 -4.16 3.43 14.12
CA GLN A 66 -5.45 3.14 13.51
C GLN A 66 -5.25 2.48 12.15
N PRO A 67 -5.82 1.28 11.91
CA PRO A 67 -5.68 0.60 10.63
C PRO A 67 -6.31 1.45 9.53
N LYS A 68 -5.50 1.82 8.54
CA LYS A 68 -5.99 2.52 7.34
C LYS A 68 -6.53 1.50 6.33
N PRO A 69 -7.56 1.86 5.53
CA PRO A 69 -8.07 0.99 4.48
C PRO A 69 -6.93 0.46 3.60
N THR A 70 -6.92 -0.86 3.39
CA THR A 70 -6.02 -1.48 2.43
C THR A 70 -6.54 -1.27 1.02
N GLN A 71 -5.65 -1.36 0.03
CA GLN A 71 -6.07 -1.40 -1.35
C GLN A 71 -7.00 -2.60 -1.57
N LYS A 72 -8.06 -2.42 -2.36
CA LYS A 72 -8.98 -3.52 -2.71
C LYS A 72 -8.21 -4.58 -3.51
N THR A 73 -8.29 -5.82 -3.05
CA THR A 73 -7.74 -7.01 -3.71
C THR A 73 -8.89 -7.87 -4.22
N PHE A 74 -8.71 -8.50 -5.37
CA PHE A 74 -9.73 -9.35 -5.99
C PHE A 74 -9.22 -10.80 -6.05
N PRO A 75 -10.08 -11.81 -5.84
CA PRO A 75 -9.67 -13.22 -5.94
C PRO A 75 -9.15 -13.55 -7.34
N GLY A 76 -8.11 -14.40 -7.42
CA GLY A 76 -7.52 -14.85 -8.68
C GLY A 76 -8.56 -15.48 -9.62
N CYS A 77 -9.42 -16.37 -9.12
CA CYS A 77 -10.49 -16.99 -9.91
C CYS A 77 -11.43 -15.96 -10.55
N THR A 78 -11.80 -14.89 -9.83
CA THR A 78 -12.64 -13.81 -10.38
C THR A 78 -11.94 -13.05 -11.50
N ILE A 79 -10.63 -12.86 -11.41
CA ILE A 79 -9.86 -12.17 -12.45
C ILE A 79 -9.61 -13.07 -13.67
N ARG A 80 -9.38 -14.37 -13.45
CA ARG A 80 -8.96 -15.33 -14.47
C ARG A 80 -10.13 -16.00 -15.21
N ASN A 81 -11.23 -16.28 -14.51
CA ASN A 81 -12.35 -17.07 -15.02
C ASN A 81 -13.65 -16.28 -15.12
N THR A 82 -14.06 -15.59 -14.04
CA THR A 82 -15.42 -15.04 -13.89
C THR A 82 -15.46 -13.51 -13.63
N PRO A 83 -14.87 -12.67 -14.50
CA PRO A 83 -14.87 -11.23 -14.29
C PRO A 83 -16.26 -10.61 -14.52
N SER A 84 -16.88 -10.10 -13.46
CA SER A 84 -18.23 -9.50 -13.50
C SER A 84 -18.31 -7.98 -13.52
N GLU A 85 -17.24 -7.27 -13.15
CA GLU A 85 -17.19 -5.80 -13.08
C GLU A 85 -16.07 -5.24 -13.97
N PRO A 86 -16.19 -4.01 -14.51
CA PRO A 86 -15.14 -3.40 -15.34
C PRO A 86 -13.76 -3.35 -14.67
N ILE A 87 -13.72 -3.22 -13.33
CA ILE A 87 -12.47 -3.20 -12.58
C ILE A 87 -11.71 -4.53 -12.67
N HIS A 88 -12.40 -5.67 -12.79
CA HIS A 88 -11.77 -6.98 -12.93
C HIS A 88 -10.97 -7.07 -14.23
N CYS A 89 -11.53 -6.57 -15.33
CA CYS A 89 -10.82 -6.50 -16.62
C CYS A 89 -9.60 -5.57 -16.57
N ILE A 90 -9.70 -4.45 -15.84
CA ILE A 90 -8.55 -3.54 -15.66
C ILE A 90 -7.44 -4.23 -14.84
N VAL A 91 -7.80 -4.96 -13.78
CA VAL A 91 -6.84 -5.73 -12.98
C VAL A 91 -6.19 -6.83 -13.81
N TRP A 92 -6.97 -7.58 -14.59
CA TRP A 92 -6.45 -8.59 -15.52
C TRP A 92 -5.46 -7.98 -16.53
N ALA A 93 -5.77 -6.82 -17.12
CA ALA A 93 -4.86 -6.15 -18.05
C ALA A 93 -3.55 -5.71 -17.39
N LYS A 94 -3.59 -5.29 -16.12
CA LYS A 94 -2.37 -5.00 -15.34
C LYS A 94 -1.53 -6.25 -15.09
N TYR A 95 -2.17 -7.38 -14.78
CA TYR A 95 -1.48 -8.67 -14.60
C TYR A 95 -0.83 -9.11 -15.91
N LEU A 96 -1.56 -9.02 -17.03
CA LEU A 96 -1.02 -9.36 -18.36
C LEU A 96 0.22 -8.51 -18.68
N PHE A 97 0.18 -7.22 -18.40
CA PHE A 97 1.33 -6.34 -18.61
C PHE A 97 2.54 -6.79 -17.81
N ASN A 98 2.37 -7.11 -16.53
CA ASN A 98 3.46 -7.58 -15.68
C ASN A 98 4.02 -8.93 -16.15
N GLN A 99 3.17 -9.87 -16.57
CA GLN A 99 3.61 -11.16 -17.10
C GLN A 99 4.42 -11.04 -18.40
N LEU A 100 4.07 -10.08 -19.27
CA LEU A 100 4.74 -9.91 -20.55
C LEU A 100 6.01 -9.04 -20.47
N PHE A 101 6.02 -8.05 -19.59
CA PHE A 101 7.03 -6.98 -19.61
C PHE A 101 7.58 -6.57 -18.23
N GLY A 102 7.00 -7.10 -17.14
CA GLY A 102 7.36 -6.77 -15.77
C GLY A 102 8.08 -7.91 -15.04
N GLU A 103 8.01 -7.88 -13.72
CA GLU A 103 8.45 -8.98 -12.87
C GLU A 103 7.37 -10.07 -12.84
N GLU A 104 7.78 -11.32 -13.07
CA GLU A 104 6.90 -12.47 -12.96
C GLU A 104 6.42 -12.63 -11.51
N ASP A 105 5.09 -12.67 -11.34
CA ASP A 105 4.43 -12.86 -10.06
C ASP A 105 3.36 -13.95 -10.22
N ALA A 106 3.51 -15.05 -9.49
CA ALA A 106 2.60 -16.20 -9.56
C ALA A 106 1.17 -15.84 -9.13
N ASP A 107 1.01 -14.82 -8.27
CA ASP A 107 -0.31 -14.35 -7.84
C ASP A 107 -1.00 -13.49 -8.91
N GLN A 108 -0.31 -13.17 -10.00
CA GLN A 108 -0.78 -12.37 -11.13
C GLN A 108 -0.85 -13.18 -12.44
N GLU A 109 -1.07 -14.50 -12.35
CA GLU A 109 -1.34 -15.31 -13.53
C GLU A 109 -2.63 -14.88 -14.26
N VAL A 110 -2.58 -14.91 -15.59
CA VAL A 110 -3.69 -14.47 -16.45
C VAL A 110 -4.37 -15.60 -17.23
N SER A 111 -3.72 -16.76 -17.32
CA SER A 111 -4.28 -17.96 -17.94
C SER A 111 -5.51 -18.43 -17.16
N PRO A 112 -6.53 -19.04 -17.80
CA PRO A 112 -7.68 -19.59 -17.08
C PRO A 112 -7.26 -20.50 -15.92
N ASP A 113 -7.90 -20.33 -14.77
CA ASP A 113 -7.63 -21.13 -13.58
C ASP A 113 -8.37 -22.47 -13.66
N THR A 114 -7.65 -23.52 -14.04
CA THR A 114 -8.21 -24.88 -14.12
C THR A 114 -8.40 -25.54 -12.76
N ALA A 115 -7.84 -24.98 -11.68
CA ALA A 115 -8.03 -25.47 -10.32
C ALA A 115 -9.26 -24.85 -9.63
N ASP A 116 -9.98 -23.97 -10.33
CA ASP A 116 -11.21 -23.36 -9.84
C ASP A 116 -12.30 -24.43 -9.64
N PRO A 117 -12.77 -24.66 -8.39
CA PRO A 117 -13.77 -25.68 -8.10
C PRO A 117 -15.09 -25.45 -8.86
N GLU A 118 -15.43 -24.20 -9.21
CA GLU A 118 -16.64 -23.88 -9.96
C GLU A 118 -16.51 -24.24 -11.45
N ALA A 119 -15.30 -24.28 -12.00
CA ALA A 119 -15.04 -24.66 -13.39
C ALA A 119 -15.22 -26.17 -13.64
N SER A 120 -15.19 -26.99 -12.58
CA SER A 120 -15.31 -28.45 -12.68
C SER A 120 -16.76 -28.98 -12.71
N CYS A 121 -17.74 -28.09 -12.52
CA CYS A 121 -19.16 -28.44 -12.38
C CYS A 121 -19.96 -28.41 -13.70
N GLU A 122 -19.34 -28.18 -14.86
CA GLU A 122 -19.98 -28.31 -16.17
C GLU A 122 -19.85 -29.75 -16.73
N TYR A 123 -20.45 -30.76 -16.09
CA TYR A 123 -20.74 -32.08 -16.69
C TYR A 123 -22.00 -32.71 -16.10
#